data_AF-A0A6H9SCW0-F1
#
_entry.id   AF-A0A6H9SCW0-F1
#
_cell.length_a   1.000
_cell.length_b   1.000
_cell.length_c   1.000
_cell.angle_alpha   90.00
_cell.angle_beta   90.00
_cell.angle_gamma   90.00
#
_symmetry.space_group_name_H-M   'P 1'
#
loop_
_entity.id
_entity.type
_entity.pdbx_description
1 polymer ?
#
loop_
_entity_poly.entity_id
_entity_poly.type
_entity_poly.pdbx_seq_one_letter_code
_entity_poly.pdbx_strand_id
1 'polypeptide(L)'
;GLSSYPHPWLMPDFWQFPTGSMGIGPISSIYQARFMRYLEHRGLQDNVGRTVWGVFGDGEMDEPESMSALTLAAREGLDNLVWVVNCNLQRLDGPVRGNGRIIDELEALFGGAGWNVIKLVWGADWDGLFARDADGALVKALSSTVDGQFQTFAAKDGRFNRDHFFGQNEALAQLAQGLTDEQIDRLKRGGHDMVKIFAAYQSALLEGKKPTVILAQTKKGFGMGDAG
;
A
#
# COMPACT_ATOMS: atom_id res chain seq x y z
N GLY A 1 -24.06 -18.32 13.41
CA GLY A 1 -23.83 -16.89 13.10
C GLY A 1 -22.45 -16.72 12.52
N LEU A 2 -22.05 -15.48 12.20
CA LEU A 2 -20.68 -15.15 11.75
C LEU A 2 -20.06 -14.18 12.75
N SER A 3 -18.78 -14.38 13.07
CA SER A 3 -18.01 -13.44 13.87
C SER A 3 -17.77 -12.13 13.10
N SER A 4 -17.68 -11.00 13.80
CA SER A 4 -17.40 -9.69 13.20
C SER A 4 -15.97 -9.59 12.64
N TYR A 5 -15.03 -10.29 13.26
CA TYR A 5 -13.60 -10.29 12.92
C TYR A 5 -13.04 -11.72 12.98
N PRO A 6 -11.77 -11.93 12.54
CA PRO A 6 -11.12 -13.22 12.63
C PRO A 6 -10.98 -13.73 14.07
N HIS A 7 -11.88 -14.61 14.48
CA HIS A 7 -11.90 -15.22 15.81
C HIS A 7 -11.90 -16.75 15.68
N PRO A 8 -10.71 -17.39 15.65
CA PRO A 8 -10.60 -18.84 15.56
C PRO A 8 -11.36 -19.58 16.67
N TRP A 9 -11.43 -19.01 17.88
CA TRP A 9 -12.21 -19.59 18.98
C TRP A 9 -13.72 -19.67 18.67
N LEU A 10 -14.27 -18.67 17.96
CA LEU A 10 -15.69 -18.61 17.61
C LEU A 10 -16.00 -19.37 16.32
N MET A 11 -15.03 -19.48 15.41
CA MET A 11 -15.17 -20.16 14.11
C MET A 11 -13.88 -20.95 13.78
N PRO A 12 -13.66 -22.11 14.42
CA PRO A 12 -12.37 -22.83 14.39
C PRO A 12 -12.01 -23.43 13.03
N ASP A 13 -13.01 -23.77 12.21
CA ASP A 13 -12.81 -24.35 10.88
C ASP A 13 -12.79 -23.28 9.77
N PHE A 14 -12.77 -21.99 10.14
CA PHE A 14 -12.78 -20.88 9.19
C PHE A 14 -11.64 -19.88 9.44
N TRP A 15 -11.55 -19.31 10.64
CA TRP A 15 -10.53 -18.31 10.95
C TRP A 15 -9.27 -18.93 11.54
N GLN A 16 -8.10 -18.40 11.16
CA GLN A 16 -6.80 -18.91 11.62
C GLN A 16 -6.03 -17.91 12.49
N PHE A 17 -6.01 -16.62 12.11
CA PHE A 17 -5.19 -15.60 12.74
C PHE A 17 -6.05 -14.43 13.21
N PRO A 18 -6.07 -14.10 14.52
CA PRO A 18 -6.81 -12.96 15.01
C PRO A 18 -6.08 -11.64 14.71
N THR A 19 -6.73 -10.76 13.97
CA THR A 19 -6.17 -9.45 13.55
C THR A 19 -7.09 -8.27 13.89
N GLY A 20 -8.16 -8.49 14.65
CA GLY A 20 -9.10 -7.44 15.03
C GLY A 20 -8.52 -6.37 15.98
N SER A 21 -7.47 -6.73 16.74
CA SER A 21 -6.68 -5.77 17.52
C SER A 21 -5.49 -5.34 16.67
N MET A 22 -5.48 -4.07 16.29
CA MET A 22 -4.44 -3.45 15.47
C MET A 22 -3.05 -3.61 16.12
N GLY A 23 -2.01 -3.75 15.30
CA GLY A 23 -0.62 -3.94 15.74
C GLY A 23 -0.21 -5.39 16.03
N ILE A 24 -1.14 -6.24 16.47
CA ILE A 24 -0.86 -7.66 16.76
C ILE A 24 -0.61 -8.45 15.48
N GLY A 25 -1.39 -8.18 14.42
CA GLY A 25 -1.27 -8.85 13.12
C GLY A 25 0.14 -8.70 12.52
N PRO A 26 0.66 -7.47 12.37
CA PRO A 26 2.01 -7.20 11.89
C PRO A 26 3.08 -8.01 12.63
N ILE A 27 3.24 -7.82 13.94
CA ILE A 27 4.31 -8.49 14.69
C ILE A 27 4.16 -10.02 14.66
N SER A 28 2.93 -10.53 14.77
CA SER A 28 2.67 -11.97 14.73
C SER A 28 3.05 -12.57 13.38
N SER A 29 2.81 -11.86 12.27
CA SER A 29 3.16 -12.35 10.93
C SER A 29 4.68 -12.51 10.74
N ILE A 30 5.49 -11.60 11.31
CA ILE A 30 6.96 -11.71 11.29
C ILE A 30 7.41 -12.97 12.04
N TYR A 31 6.89 -13.17 13.25
CA TYR A 31 7.25 -14.35 14.04
C TYR A 31 6.71 -15.65 13.43
N GLN A 32 5.57 -15.62 12.76
CA GLN A 32 5.03 -16.76 12.01
C GLN A 32 5.95 -17.14 10.84
N ALA A 33 6.39 -16.16 10.03
CA ALA A 33 7.32 -16.40 8.93
C ALA A 33 8.66 -16.95 9.42
N ARG A 34 9.19 -16.37 10.50
CA ARG A 34 10.39 -16.87 11.19
C ARG A 34 10.21 -18.29 11.73
N PHE A 35 9.06 -18.60 12.32
CA PHE A 35 8.80 -19.94 12.86
C PHE A 35 8.72 -20.99 11.75
N MET A 36 8.18 -20.65 10.59
CA MET A 36 8.18 -21.55 9.43
C MET A 36 9.60 -21.84 8.94
N ARG A 37 10.48 -20.83 8.88
CA ARG A 37 11.91 -21.02 8.59
C ARG A 37 12.59 -21.88 9.65
N TYR A 38 12.27 -21.67 10.93
CA TYR A 38 12.77 -22.53 12.01
C TYR A 38 12.38 -24.00 11.81
N LEU A 39 11.12 -24.30 11.50
CA LEU A 39 10.66 -25.68 11.28
C LEU A 39 11.37 -26.33 10.09
N GLU A 40 11.58 -25.59 9.01
CA GLU A 40 12.30 -26.03 7.81
C GLU A 40 13.77 -26.32 8.13
N HIS A 41 14.48 -25.37 8.74
CA HIS A 41 15.89 -25.53 9.12
C HIS A 41 16.13 -26.67 10.13
N ARG A 42 15.11 -27.03 10.91
CA ARG A 42 15.14 -28.14 11.87
C ARG A 42 14.72 -29.48 11.27
N GLY A 43 14.32 -29.52 10.00
CA GLY A 43 13.83 -30.73 9.35
C GLY A 43 12.54 -31.26 9.97
N LEU A 44 11.73 -30.39 10.60
CA LEU A 44 10.48 -30.77 11.26
C LEU A 44 9.28 -30.69 10.31
N GLN A 45 9.33 -29.76 9.35
CA GLN A 45 8.27 -29.58 8.36
C GLN A 45 8.84 -28.92 7.11
N ASP A 46 8.48 -29.44 5.94
CA ASP A 46 8.73 -28.76 4.67
C ASP A 46 7.75 -27.58 4.51
N ASN A 47 8.31 -26.37 4.42
CA ASN A 47 7.56 -25.14 4.22
C ASN A 47 7.94 -24.44 2.89
N VAL A 48 8.64 -25.14 2.00
CA VAL A 48 9.02 -24.61 0.68
C VAL A 48 7.76 -24.16 -0.07
N GLY A 49 7.84 -22.97 -0.67
CA GLY A 49 6.73 -22.37 -1.42
C GLY A 49 5.59 -21.81 -0.58
N ARG A 50 5.67 -21.82 0.76
CA ARG A 50 4.68 -21.18 1.63
C ARG A 50 5.10 -19.75 1.98
N THR A 51 4.16 -18.81 1.82
CA THR A 51 4.35 -17.40 2.13
C THR A 51 3.38 -16.94 3.21
N VAL A 52 3.87 -16.17 4.17
CA VAL A 52 3.03 -15.45 5.14
C VAL A 52 2.64 -14.10 4.54
N TRP A 53 1.34 -13.87 4.43
CA TRP A 53 0.78 -12.61 3.94
C TRP A 53 0.19 -11.82 5.09
N GLY A 54 0.72 -10.62 5.32
CA GLY A 54 0.14 -9.62 6.21
C GLY A 54 -0.59 -8.55 5.41
N VAL A 55 -1.84 -8.24 5.74
CA VAL A 55 -2.62 -7.18 5.08
C VAL A 55 -3.09 -6.20 6.14
N PHE A 56 -2.59 -4.96 6.08
CA PHE A 56 -2.70 -3.98 7.15
C PHE A 56 -3.12 -2.61 6.62
N GLY A 57 -3.64 -1.77 7.51
CA GLY A 57 -3.90 -0.37 7.19
C GLY A 57 -2.66 0.51 7.37
N ASP A 58 -2.55 1.60 6.62
CA ASP A 58 -1.53 2.63 6.89
C ASP A 58 -1.68 3.25 8.28
N GLY A 59 -2.91 3.50 8.74
CA GLY A 59 -3.17 3.96 10.11
C GLY A 59 -2.79 2.95 11.20
N GLU A 60 -2.75 1.65 10.90
CA GLU A 60 -2.28 0.60 11.82
C GLU A 60 -0.77 0.68 12.07
N MET A 61 -0.02 1.28 11.15
CA MET A 61 1.43 1.40 11.27
C MET A 61 1.86 2.41 12.35
N ASP A 62 0.92 3.17 12.93
CA ASP A 62 1.17 4.02 14.10
C ASP A 62 1.23 3.20 15.41
N GLU A 63 0.74 1.96 15.44
CA GLU A 63 0.90 1.08 16.61
C GLU A 63 2.38 0.67 16.77
N PRO A 64 2.97 0.77 17.97
CA PRO A 64 4.39 0.43 18.18
C PRO A 64 4.75 -1.00 17.72
N GLU A 65 3.84 -1.94 17.95
CA GLU A 65 3.98 -3.35 17.59
C GLU A 65 4.16 -3.51 16.08
N SER A 66 3.47 -2.70 15.27
CA SER A 66 3.51 -2.73 13.81
C SER A 66 4.92 -2.50 13.26
N MET A 67 5.72 -1.67 13.92
CA MET A 67 7.03 -1.24 13.42
C MET A 67 8.20 -1.85 14.21
N SER A 68 7.95 -2.38 15.41
CA SER A 68 8.98 -2.84 16.36
C SER A 68 9.89 -3.96 15.83
N ALA A 69 9.39 -4.83 14.95
CA ALA A 69 10.09 -6.05 14.53
C ALA A 69 10.57 -6.04 13.08
N LEU A 70 10.54 -4.90 12.38
CA LEU A 70 10.94 -4.81 10.97
C LEU A 70 12.41 -5.25 10.75
N THR A 71 13.32 -4.83 11.63
CA THR A 71 14.75 -5.16 11.52
C THR A 71 15.02 -6.64 11.82
N LEU A 72 14.20 -7.28 12.66
CA LEU A 72 14.25 -8.72 12.88
C LEU A 72 13.95 -9.48 11.59
N ALA A 73 12.89 -9.10 10.88
CA ALA A 73 12.50 -9.75 9.62
C ALA A 73 13.61 -9.67 8.56
N ALA A 74 14.26 -8.51 8.44
CA ALA A 74 15.38 -8.34 7.52
C ALA A 74 16.62 -9.13 7.96
N ARG A 75 16.96 -9.13 9.25
CA ARG A 75 18.12 -9.87 9.79
C ARG A 75 17.99 -11.38 9.58
N GLU A 76 16.79 -11.91 9.73
CA GLU A 76 16.51 -13.34 9.56
C GLU A 76 16.27 -13.71 8.08
N GLY A 77 16.34 -12.75 7.15
CA GLY A 77 16.17 -12.97 5.71
C GLY A 77 14.81 -13.54 5.34
N LEU A 78 13.73 -13.04 5.96
CA LEU A 78 12.36 -13.59 5.80
C LEU A 78 11.73 -13.25 4.44
N ASP A 79 12.31 -13.74 3.36
CA ASP A 79 11.75 -13.73 1.99
C ASP A 79 10.42 -14.51 1.85
N ASN A 80 10.04 -15.32 2.85
CA ASN A 80 8.73 -15.94 2.95
C ASN A 80 7.67 -15.03 3.61
N LEU A 81 7.96 -13.73 3.79
CA LEU A 81 7.04 -12.74 4.35
C LEU A 81 6.75 -11.63 3.33
N VAL A 82 5.46 -11.43 3.04
CA VAL A 82 4.99 -10.31 2.24
C VAL A 82 3.94 -9.53 3.02
N TRP A 83 4.16 -8.23 3.17
CA TRP A 83 3.18 -7.30 3.71
C TRP A 83 2.54 -6.50 2.59
N VAL A 84 1.24 -6.25 2.72
CA VAL A 84 0.47 -5.32 1.89
C VAL A 84 -0.11 -4.27 2.84
N VAL A 85 0.45 -3.07 2.80
CA VAL A 85 -0.09 -1.93 3.54
C VAL A 85 -1.03 -1.18 2.61
N ASN A 86 -2.31 -1.15 2.97
CA ASN A 86 -3.32 -0.38 2.27
C ASN A 86 -3.18 1.10 2.65
N CYS A 87 -2.52 1.86 1.80
CA CYS A 87 -2.29 3.30 1.94
C CYS A 87 -3.46 4.09 1.32
N ASN A 88 -4.61 4.08 2.00
CA ASN A 88 -5.75 4.92 1.60
C ASN A 88 -5.62 6.38 2.10
N LEU A 89 -4.55 6.66 2.86
CA LEU A 89 -4.10 7.89 3.50
C LEU A 89 -5.01 8.39 4.64
N GLN A 90 -5.93 7.57 5.12
CA GLN A 90 -6.90 7.91 6.15
C GLN A 90 -6.96 6.86 7.27
N ARG A 91 -7.09 7.34 8.51
CA ARG A 91 -7.57 6.58 9.67
C ARG A 91 -9.09 6.78 9.83
N LEU A 92 -9.64 6.40 10.98
CA LEU A 92 -11.07 6.57 11.26
C LEU A 92 -11.49 8.05 11.24
N ASP A 93 -10.75 8.92 11.93
CA ASP A 93 -11.12 10.33 12.14
C ASP A 93 -10.39 11.34 11.23
N GLY A 94 -9.84 10.89 10.10
CA GLY A 94 -9.20 11.77 9.11
C GLY A 94 -7.88 11.24 8.54
N PRO A 95 -7.06 12.09 7.89
CA PRO A 95 -5.80 11.65 7.29
C PRO A 95 -4.79 11.14 8.32
N VAL A 96 -3.95 10.18 7.93
CA VAL A 96 -2.85 9.67 8.77
C VAL A 96 -1.75 10.74 8.90
N ARG A 97 -1.31 11.31 7.76
CA ARG A 97 -0.31 12.39 7.68
C ARG A 97 -0.79 13.52 6.76
N GLY A 98 -1.81 14.29 7.16
CA GLY A 98 -2.42 15.31 6.28
C GLY A 98 -1.44 16.33 5.66
N ASN A 99 -0.43 16.76 6.43
CA ASN A 99 0.62 17.70 5.98
C ASN A 99 1.90 16.99 5.52
N GLY A 100 1.88 15.67 5.44
CA GLY A 100 3.01 14.83 5.07
C GLY A 100 2.60 13.85 3.98
N ARG A 101 3.38 12.77 3.86
CA ARG A 101 3.22 11.73 2.84
C ARG A 101 3.50 10.37 3.47
N ILE A 102 2.47 9.66 3.90
CA ILE A 102 2.61 8.41 4.67
C ILE A 102 3.33 7.31 3.86
N ILE A 103 3.11 7.25 2.54
CA ILE A 103 3.81 6.28 1.69
C ILE A 103 5.32 6.51 1.69
N ASP A 104 5.77 7.77 1.66
CA ASP A 104 7.19 8.12 1.67
C ASP A 104 7.81 7.84 3.06
N GLU A 105 7.08 8.13 4.14
CA GLU A 105 7.48 7.79 5.52
C GLU A 105 7.67 6.27 5.67
N LEU A 106 6.69 5.48 5.24
CA LEU A 106 6.76 4.02 5.28
C LEU A 106 7.87 3.48 4.37
N GLU A 107 8.03 4.00 3.15
CA GLU A 107 9.14 3.62 2.27
C GLU A 107 10.50 3.82 2.96
N ALA A 108 10.70 4.97 3.61
CA ALA A 108 11.95 5.25 4.32
C ALA A 108 12.16 4.30 5.51
N LEU A 109 11.12 4.03 6.30
CA LEU A 109 11.20 3.14 7.46
C LEU A 109 11.47 1.68 7.07
N PHE A 110 10.71 1.14 6.11
CA PHE A 110 10.90 -0.23 5.63
C PHE A 110 12.21 -0.40 4.87
N GLY A 111 12.54 0.54 3.99
CA GLY A 111 13.81 0.55 3.26
C GLY A 111 15.01 0.64 4.20
N GLY A 112 14.94 1.53 5.20
CA GLY A 112 15.95 1.65 6.26
C GLY A 112 16.07 0.41 7.14
N ALA A 113 14.96 -0.31 7.36
CA ALA A 113 14.96 -1.59 8.06
C ALA A 113 15.48 -2.77 7.20
N GLY A 114 15.77 -2.56 5.91
CA GLY A 114 16.34 -3.56 5.02
C GLY A 114 15.32 -4.39 4.24
N TRP A 115 14.06 -3.96 4.16
CA TRP A 115 13.02 -4.63 3.38
C TRP A 115 13.12 -4.32 1.89
N ASN A 116 12.56 -5.19 1.06
CA ASN A 116 12.20 -4.85 -0.31
C ASN A 116 10.91 -4.01 -0.29
N VAL A 117 10.92 -2.82 -0.90
CA VAL A 117 9.77 -1.91 -0.90
C VAL A 117 9.22 -1.78 -2.31
N ILE A 118 7.95 -2.13 -2.49
CA ILE A 118 7.23 -1.98 -3.75
C ILE A 118 6.14 -0.91 -3.55
N LYS A 119 6.31 0.25 -4.19
CA LYS A 119 5.28 1.30 -4.19
C LYS A 119 4.31 1.11 -5.34
N LEU A 120 3.05 0.83 -5.00
CA LEU A 120 1.94 0.66 -5.94
C LEU A 120 1.06 1.92 -5.90
N VAL A 121 1.51 2.97 -6.59
CA VAL A 121 0.97 4.34 -6.42
C VAL A 121 -0.04 4.71 -7.52
N TRP A 122 0.29 4.45 -8.80
CA TRP A 122 -0.51 4.90 -9.94
C TRP A 122 -1.00 3.74 -10.80
N GLY A 123 -2.23 3.84 -11.32
CA GLY A 123 -2.80 2.90 -12.28
C GLY A 123 -2.15 2.98 -13.66
N ALA A 124 -2.46 2.02 -14.54
CA ALA A 124 -1.95 1.98 -15.91
C ALA A 124 -2.43 3.14 -16.79
N ASP A 125 -3.54 3.77 -16.41
CA ASP A 125 -4.06 5.00 -17.03
C ASP A 125 -3.12 6.20 -16.88
N TRP A 126 -2.22 6.20 -15.89
CA TRP A 126 -1.17 7.21 -15.76
C TRP A 126 0.05 6.95 -16.65
N ASP A 127 0.25 5.74 -17.17
CA ASP A 127 1.47 5.37 -17.89
C ASP A 127 1.70 6.27 -19.11
N GLY A 128 0.63 6.61 -19.84
CA GLY A 128 0.69 7.54 -20.98
C GLY A 128 0.95 9.00 -20.58
N LEU A 129 0.61 9.40 -19.36
CA LEU A 129 0.97 10.72 -18.83
C LEU A 129 2.46 10.75 -18.44
N PHE A 130 2.94 9.74 -17.73
CA PHE A 130 4.36 9.63 -17.37
C PHE A 130 5.27 9.52 -18.59
N ALA A 131 4.86 8.79 -19.62
CA ALA A 131 5.63 8.68 -20.86
C ALA A 131 5.76 10.01 -21.63
N ARG A 132 4.84 10.96 -21.40
CA ARG A 132 4.84 12.30 -22.01
C ARG A 132 5.48 13.37 -21.13
N ASP A 133 5.77 13.07 -19.86
CA ASP A 133 6.34 13.98 -18.86
C ASP A 133 7.86 14.19 -19.06
N ALA A 134 8.23 14.77 -20.19
CA ALA A 134 9.65 14.90 -20.60
C ALA A 134 10.49 15.81 -19.68
N ASP A 135 9.86 16.78 -19.02
CA ASP A 135 10.51 17.74 -18.12
C ASP A 135 10.37 17.37 -16.64
N GLY A 136 9.67 16.26 -16.34
CA GLY A 136 9.45 15.79 -14.97
C GLY A 136 8.45 16.64 -14.18
N ALA A 137 7.66 17.50 -14.84
CA ALA A 137 6.69 18.36 -14.16
C ALA A 137 5.63 17.55 -13.41
N LEU A 138 5.13 16.45 -14.00
CA LEU A 138 4.17 15.57 -13.35
C LEU A 138 4.79 14.85 -12.15
N VAL A 139 5.95 14.23 -12.33
CA VAL A 139 6.64 13.55 -11.22
C VAL A 139 6.92 14.52 -10.08
N LYS A 140 7.38 15.74 -10.37
CA LYS A 140 7.64 16.76 -9.36
C LYS A 140 6.36 17.17 -8.63
N ALA A 141 5.28 17.45 -9.35
CA ALA A 141 4.01 17.85 -8.75
C ALA A 141 3.41 16.75 -7.87
N LEU A 142 3.43 15.50 -8.34
CA LEU A 142 2.99 14.34 -7.57
C LEU A 142 3.85 14.11 -6.32
N SER A 143 5.15 14.42 -6.38
CA SER A 143 6.07 14.27 -5.24
C SER A 143 5.94 15.40 -4.22
N SER A 144 5.53 16.61 -4.64
CA SER A 144 5.33 17.75 -3.74
C SER A 144 3.92 17.84 -3.14
N THR A 145 2.95 17.10 -3.70
CA THR A 145 1.57 17.10 -3.20
C THR A 145 1.48 16.28 -1.91
N VAL A 146 0.96 16.86 -0.83
CA VAL A 146 0.78 16.18 0.47
C VAL A 146 -0.52 15.36 0.51
N ASP A 147 -0.61 14.41 1.44
CA ASP A 147 -1.75 13.48 1.52
C ASP A 147 -3.09 14.21 1.66
N GLY A 148 -3.15 15.31 2.44
CA GLY A 148 -4.36 16.11 2.60
C GLY A 148 -4.87 16.74 1.29
N GLN A 149 -3.94 17.17 0.43
CA GLN A 149 -4.27 17.67 -0.91
C GLN A 149 -4.75 16.53 -1.80
N PHE A 150 -4.10 15.35 -1.76
CA PHE A 150 -4.58 14.18 -2.50
C PHE A 150 -5.97 13.70 -2.06
N GLN A 151 -6.33 13.86 -0.78
CA GLN A 151 -7.69 13.59 -0.31
C GLN A 151 -8.68 14.60 -0.87
N THR A 152 -8.29 15.87 -0.94
CA THR A 152 -9.13 16.91 -1.57
C THR A 152 -9.36 16.63 -3.05
N PHE A 153 -8.31 16.28 -3.81
CA PHE A 153 -8.43 15.91 -5.22
C PHE A 153 -9.29 14.65 -5.42
N ALA A 154 -9.22 13.69 -4.49
CA ALA A 154 -10.03 12.47 -4.59
C ALA A 154 -11.52 12.69 -4.25
N ALA A 155 -11.85 13.77 -3.53
CA ALA A 155 -13.21 14.14 -3.15
C ALA A 155 -13.86 15.16 -4.11
N LYS A 156 -13.13 15.62 -5.12
CA LYS A 156 -13.58 16.59 -6.13
C LYS A 156 -13.58 15.96 -7.52
N ASP A 157 -14.24 16.64 -8.45
CA ASP A 157 -14.43 16.15 -9.81
C ASP A 157 -13.22 16.42 -10.72
N GLY A 158 -13.28 15.85 -11.93
CA GLY A 158 -12.25 16.03 -12.95
C GLY A 158 -12.00 17.48 -13.36
N ARG A 159 -13.03 18.35 -13.32
CA ARG A 159 -12.88 19.79 -13.59
C ARG A 159 -12.01 20.46 -12.53
N PHE A 160 -12.32 20.23 -11.26
CA PHE A 160 -11.52 20.75 -10.16
C PHE A 160 -10.07 20.26 -10.24
N ASN A 161 -9.87 18.96 -10.54
CA ASN A 161 -8.54 18.38 -10.66
C ASN A 161 -7.77 18.90 -11.88
N ARG A 162 -8.44 19.17 -13.01
CA ARG A 162 -7.83 19.87 -14.14
C ARG A 162 -7.29 21.23 -13.72
N ASP A 163 -8.12 22.02 -13.04
CA ASP A 163 -7.81 23.42 -12.76
C ASP A 163 -6.79 23.56 -11.61
N HIS A 164 -6.84 22.68 -10.61
CA HIS A 164 -6.05 22.81 -9.38
C HIS A 164 -4.84 21.85 -9.29
N PHE A 165 -4.89 20.69 -9.95
CA PHE A 165 -3.72 19.80 -10.03
C PHE A 165 -2.96 20.03 -11.34
N PHE A 166 -3.60 19.81 -12.49
CA PHE A 166 -2.94 19.99 -13.78
C PHE A 166 -2.72 21.47 -14.14
N GLY A 167 -3.50 22.40 -13.57
CA GLY A 167 -3.36 23.84 -13.79
C GLY A 167 -2.26 24.53 -12.99
N GLN A 168 -1.46 23.81 -12.19
CA GLN A 168 -0.42 24.42 -11.36
C GLN A 168 0.70 25.08 -12.18
N ASN A 169 0.95 24.60 -13.40
CA ASN A 169 1.89 25.21 -14.34
C ASN A 169 1.56 24.80 -15.79
N GLU A 170 2.22 25.45 -16.75
CA GLU A 170 1.98 25.23 -18.17
C GLU A 170 2.27 23.79 -18.63
N ALA A 171 3.35 23.17 -18.13
CA ALA A 171 3.74 21.81 -18.51
C ALA A 171 2.69 20.76 -18.10
N LEU A 172 2.19 20.85 -16.86
CA LEU A 172 1.09 20.00 -16.39
C LEU A 172 -0.21 20.24 -17.17
N ALA A 173 -0.50 21.50 -17.49
CA ALA A 173 -1.69 21.85 -18.26
C ALA A 173 -1.60 21.24 -19.67
N GLN A 174 -0.42 21.26 -20.29
CA GLN A 174 -0.13 20.61 -21.57
C GLN A 174 -0.30 19.09 -21.50
N LEU A 175 0.13 18.42 -20.42
CA LEU A 175 -0.07 16.97 -20.24
C LEU A 175 -1.55 16.56 -20.20
N ALA A 176 -2.39 17.42 -19.63
CA ALA A 176 -3.84 17.24 -19.58
C ALA A 176 -4.58 17.68 -20.86
N GLN A 177 -3.88 18.31 -21.82
CA GLN A 177 -4.49 18.64 -23.11
C GLN A 177 -4.94 17.37 -23.82
N GLY A 178 -6.19 17.35 -24.28
CA GLY A 178 -6.81 16.21 -24.93
C GLY A 178 -7.47 15.19 -23.99
N LEU A 179 -7.30 15.32 -22.67
CA LEU A 179 -8.11 14.57 -21.71
C LEU A 179 -9.42 15.31 -21.45
N THR A 180 -10.56 14.62 -21.39
CA THR A 180 -11.82 15.16 -20.87
C THR A 180 -11.81 15.20 -19.35
N ASP A 181 -12.73 15.95 -18.72
CA ASP A 181 -12.82 15.99 -17.26
C ASP A 181 -13.16 14.59 -16.71
N GLU A 182 -14.01 13.83 -17.40
CA GLU A 182 -14.32 12.45 -17.02
C GLU A 182 -13.12 11.51 -17.13
N GLN A 183 -12.21 11.75 -18.08
CA GLN A 183 -10.97 10.97 -18.18
C GLN A 183 -10.02 11.31 -17.03
N ILE A 184 -9.93 12.59 -16.63
CA ILE A 184 -9.15 13.01 -15.46
C ILE A 184 -9.74 12.40 -14.18
N ASP A 185 -11.06 12.43 -14.03
CA ASP A 185 -11.77 11.89 -12.87
C ASP A 185 -11.59 10.37 -12.72
N ARG A 186 -11.37 9.67 -13.85
CA ARG A 186 -11.15 8.22 -13.89
C ARG A 186 -9.73 7.78 -13.61
N LEU A 187 -8.77 8.70 -13.47
CA LEU A 187 -7.37 8.36 -13.18
C LEU A 187 -7.25 7.62 -11.83
N LYS A 188 -6.82 6.36 -11.87
CA LYS A 188 -6.84 5.46 -10.72
C LYS A 188 -5.56 5.52 -9.89
N ARG A 189 -5.73 5.30 -8.58
CA ARG A 189 -4.62 4.91 -7.69
C ARG A 189 -4.23 3.45 -7.98
N GLY A 190 -2.96 3.11 -7.85
CA GLY A 190 -2.39 1.83 -8.27
C GLY A 190 -3.01 0.62 -7.57
N GLY A 191 -3.44 0.76 -6.32
CA GLY A 191 -4.15 -0.29 -5.57
C GLY A 191 -5.56 -0.59 -6.08
N HIS A 192 -6.01 0.07 -7.15
CA HIS A 192 -7.26 -0.21 -7.87
C HIS A 192 -7.03 -0.69 -9.33
N ASP A 193 -5.78 -1.00 -9.68
CA ASP A 193 -5.40 -1.51 -10.99
C ASP A 193 -4.90 -2.96 -10.88
N MET A 194 -5.67 -3.90 -11.43
CA MET A 194 -5.35 -5.34 -11.35
C MET A 194 -4.02 -5.71 -12.00
N VAL A 195 -3.61 -5.02 -13.06
CA VAL A 195 -2.33 -5.27 -13.74
C VAL A 195 -1.18 -4.86 -12.81
N LYS A 196 -1.30 -3.69 -12.18
CA LYS A 196 -0.29 -3.17 -11.26
C LYS A 196 -0.23 -3.98 -9.96
N ILE A 197 -1.38 -4.41 -9.41
CA ILE A 197 -1.45 -5.31 -8.24
C ILE A 197 -0.77 -6.65 -8.54
N PHE A 198 -1.10 -7.27 -9.68
CA PHE A 198 -0.49 -8.54 -10.08
C PHE A 198 1.03 -8.41 -10.20
N ALA A 199 1.52 -7.36 -10.87
CA ALA A 199 2.94 -7.10 -11.00
C ALA A 199 3.64 -6.94 -9.65
N ALA A 200 3.02 -6.24 -8.70
CA ALA A 200 3.56 -6.07 -7.35
C ALA A 200 3.64 -7.41 -6.58
N TYR A 201 2.60 -8.23 -6.64
CA TYR A 201 2.56 -9.54 -5.97
C TYR A 201 3.57 -10.50 -6.59
N GLN A 202 3.66 -10.54 -7.93
CA GLN A 202 4.63 -11.36 -8.64
C GLN A 202 6.06 -10.95 -8.29
N SER A 203 6.35 -9.64 -8.23
CA SER A 203 7.66 -9.13 -7.83
C SER A 203 8.00 -9.51 -6.38
N ALA A 204 7.04 -9.40 -5.46
CA ALA A 204 7.22 -9.79 -4.07
C ALA A 204 7.52 -11.29 -3.89
N LEU A 205 6.89 -12.16 -4.69
CA LEU A 205 7.14 -13.61 -4.66
C LEU A 205 8.45 -14.01 -5.34
N LEU A 206 9.02 -13.16 -6.19
CA LEU A 206 10.32 -13.36 -6.82
C LEU A 206 11.48 -12.81 -5.99
N GLU A 207 11.21 -11.95 -5.00
CA GLU A 207 12.19 -11.57 -3.99
C GLU A 207 12.59 -12.83 -3.19
N GLY A 208 13.89 -13.09 -3.10
CA GLY A 208 14.41 -14.36 -2.58
C GLY A 208 15.42 -14.21 -1.46
N LYS A 209 15.49 -13.02 -0.84
CA LYS A 209 16.46 -12.73 0.23
C LYS A 209 15.88 -11.92 1.37
N LYS A 210 14.88 -11.07 1.10
CA LYS A 210 14.37 -10.09 2.04
C LYS A 210 12.85 -10.17 2.17
N PRO A 211 12.28 -9.82 3.33
CA PRO A 211 10.86 -9.57 3.41
C PRO A 211 10.46 -8.43 2.47
N THR A 212 9.27 -8.53 1.89
CA THR A 212 8.74 -7.51 0.98
C THR A 212 7.57 -6.77 1.62
N VAL A 213 7.52 -5.45 1.47
CA VAL A 213 6.33 -4.64 1.72
C VAL A 213 5.83 -4.04 0.41
N ILE A 214 4.52 -4.14 0.19
CA ILE A 214 3.79 -3.49 -0.89
C ILE A 214 3.00 -2.34 -0.27
N LEU A 215 3.36 -1.11 -0.64
CA LEU A 215 2.65 0.10 -0.23
C LEU A 215 1.61 0.40 -1.31
N ALA A 216 0.39 -0.06 -1.11
CA ALA A 216 -0.69 0.01 -2.08
C ALA A 216 -1.53 1.25 -1.87
N GLN A 217 -1.39 2.25 -2.76
CA GLN A 217 -2.21 3.44 -2.68
C GLN A 217 -3.63 3.12 -3.18
N THR A 218 -4.63 3.29 -2.31
CA THR A 218 -6.04 3.08 -2.66
C THR A 218 -6.87 4.31 -2.30
N LYS A 219 -8.17 4.28 -2.61
CA LYS A 219 -9.17 5.29 -2.19
C LYS A 219 -10.10 4.62 -1.17
N LYS A 220 -10.21 5.19 0.03
CA LYS A 220 -11.22 4.79 1.03
C LYS A 220 -12.62 5.04 0.43
N GLY A 221 -13.58 4.15 0.68
CA GLY A 221 -14.93 4.28 0.12
C GLY A 221 -15.00 4.16 -1.41
N PHE A 222 -14.03 3.49 -2.05
CA PHE A 222 -14.01 3.38 -3.51
C PHE A 222 -15.31 2.76 -4.07
N GLY A 223 -15.93 3.45 -5.04
CA GLY A 223 -17.18 3.03 -5.65
C GLY A 223 -18.45 3.35 -4.85
N MET A 224 -18.36 4.03 -3.70
CA MET A 224 -19.51 4.36 -2.85
C MET A 224 -20.18 5.71 -3.17
N GLY A 225 -19.66 6.48 -4.15
CA GLY A 225 -20.19 7.80 -4.52
C GLY A 225 -20.08 8.79 -3.36
N ASP A 226 -21.16 9.53 -3.09
CA ASP A 226 -21.23 10.56 -2.04
C ASP A 226 -21.07 10.00 -0.60
N ALA A 227 -21.20 8.69 -0.42
CA ALA A 227 -21.03 8.04 0.88
C ALA A 227 -19.57 7.63 1.18
N GLY A 228 -18.66 7.78 0.22
CA GLY A 228 -17.27 7.28 0.27
C GLY A 228 -16.22 8.30 0.64
#